data_AF-A0A661J713-F1
#
_entry.id   AF-A0A661J713-F1
#
_cell.length_a   1.000
_cell.length_b   1.000
_cell.length_c   1.000
_cell.angle_alpha   90.00
_cell.angle_beta   90.00
_cell.angle_gamma   90.00
#
_symmetry.space_group_name_H-M   'P 1'
#
loop_
_entity.id
_entity.type
_entity.pdbx_description
1 polymer ?
#
loop_
_entity_poly.entity_id
_entity_poly.type
_entity_poly.pdbx_seq_one_letter_code
_entity_poly.pdbx_strand_id
1 'polypeptide(L)'
;LISSIIPYLPKESKKSLHDKRFSIHLMDGRYFVKRTKKRYDIVILNLPDPSTALINRYYTVEFYQEIKRILNKGGVITTRVSSSPNYLAGAVIDYLSSVYQSIHAVFPYVVVTPGQENHIFACSKKGIITSDIKVLINRFNLRGVVSPYFNPYQFYLLLEPERVKFVQKKLSATKKVALNRDKNPITYFYNLVVWSMITGGKGGSFFLESLKKIKLYYLLFPLFIFLILAIIFPKKFSNKKINSIYSIFILGFSGISIELLLIFAYQNLYGYLYQRIGMIVALFMLGMSIGAFFIIKFKNRFSSFIWLSINNLAFAIFTLLMYFTFLKLSKISSSTGEIVFDILVLGIGFLTGTGFPMAIRNFLKIGISPGITAGIIDAADHLGASIGAGITGALLLPILGIFNVTIFIIALNIFAIFLWIIEGLTRHQG
;
A
#
# COMPACT_ATOMS: atom_id res chain seq x y z
N LEU A 1 -20.98 9.22 14.63
CA LEU A 1 -20.11 10.20 13.92
C LEU A 1 -20.90 11.27 13.16
N ILE A 2 -21.80 10.95 12.21
CA ILE A 2 -22.58 12.02 11.54
C ILE A 2 -23.53 12.73 12.51
N SER A 3 -24.30 11.97 13.30
CA SER A 3 -25.19 12.52 14.34
C SER A 3 -24.48 13.46 15.32
N SER A 4 -23.21 13.19 15.63
CA SER A 4 -22.39 14.03 16.51
C SER A 4 -21.85 15.29 15.85
N ILE A 5 -21.80 15.37 14.51
CA ILE A 5 -21.32 16.56 13.78
C ILE A 5 -22.49 17.47 13.37
N ILE A 6 -23.68 16.92 13.12
CA ILE A 6 -24.88 17.68 12.73
C ILE A 6 -25.14 18.93 13.59
N PRO A 7 -25.02 18.89 14.94
CA PRO A 7 -25.24 20.08 15.77
C PRO A 7 -24.32 21.25 15.43
N TYR A 8 -23.10 20.98 14.97
CA TYR A 8 -22.05 21.97 14.69
C TYR A 8 -22.01 22.45 13.24
N LEU A 9 -22.85 21.89 12.35
CA LEU A 9 -22.91 22.33 10.96
C LEU A 9 -23.53 23.73 10.83
N PRO A 10 -23.11 24.54 9.85
CA PRO A 10 -23.79 25.79 9.50
C PRO A 10 -25.28 25.55 9.18
N LYS A 11 -26.13 26.56 9.43
CA LYS A 11 -27.58 26.46 9.22
C LYS A 11 -27.95 26.00 7.81
N GLU A 12 -27.23 26.48 6.80
CA GLU A 12 -27.43 26.11 5.39
C GLU A 12 -27.16 24.64 5.13
N SER A 13 -26.04 24.12 5.65
CA SER A 13 -25.71 22.70 5.53
C SER A 13 -26.74 21.80 6.23
N LYS A 14 -27.27 22.22 7.39
CA LYS A 14 -28.36 21.49 8.06
C LYS A 14 -29.62 21.45 7.21
N LYS A 15 -29.98 22.55 6.54
CA LYS A 15 -31.13 22.57 5.61
C LYS A 15 -30.93 21.58 4.46
N SER A 16 -29.72 21.51 3.89
CA SER A 16 -29.41 20.56 2.82
C SER A 16 -29.56 19.09 3.23
N LEU A 17 -29.35 18.75 4.52
CA LEU A 17 -29.56 17.38 5.01
C LEU A 17 -31.02 16.91 4.91
N HIS A 18 -31.97 17.85 4.91
CA HIS A 18 -33.40 17.56 4.81
C HIS A 18 -33.95 17.65 3.38
N ASP A 19 -33.10 18.01 2.39
CA ASP A 19 -33.50 18.07 1.00
C ASP A 19 -33.72 16.66 0.44
N LYS A 20 -34.87 16.41 -0.21
CA LYS A 20 -35.21 15.10 -0.79
C LYS A 20 -34.22 14.63 -1.87
N ARG A 21 -33.47 15.55 -2.47
CA ARG A 21 -32.43 15.27 -3.48
C ARG A 21 -31.13 14.80 -2.86
N PHE A 22 -30.95 15.02 -1.56
CA PHE A 22 -29.75 14.65 -0.83
C PHE A 22 -29.87 13.26 -0.23
N SER A 23 -28.83 12.44 -0.39
CA SER A 23 -28.77 11.10 0.19
C SER A 23 -27.38 10.85 0.74
N ILE A 24 -27.32 10.32 1.97
CA ILE A 24 -26.07 9.96 2.63
C ILE A 24 -25.92 8.44 2.58
N HIS A 25 -24.75 7.99 2.13
CA HIS A 25 -24.35 6.59 2.20
C HIS A 25 -23.21 6.46 3.21
N LEU A 26 -23.50 5.89 4.38
CA LEU A 26 -22.53 5.63 5.44
C LEU A 26 -21.71 4.37 5.12
N MET A 27 -20.78 4.52 4.18
CA MET A 27 -19.92 3.42 3.74
C MET A 27 -18.61 3.93 3.15
N ASP A 28 -17.71 3.00 2.93
CA ASP A 28 -16.51 3.21 2.13
C ASP A 28 -16.86 3.68 0.71
N GLY A 29 -16.30 4.82 0.28
CA GLY A 29 -16.64 5.45 -0.99
C GLY A 29 -16.26 4.59 -2.19
N ARG A 30 -15.13 3.89 -2.14
CA ARG A 30 -14.71 3.00 -3.23
C ARG A 30 -15.58 1.75 -3.28
N TYR A 31 -15.95 1.21 -2.12
CA TYR A 31 -16.92 0.11 -2.05
C TYR A 31 -18.28 0.49 -2.65
N PHE A 32 -18.78 1.69 -2.35
CA PHE A 32 -20.01 2.22 -2.96
C PHE A 32 -19.90 2.30 -4.49
N VAL A 33 -18.81 2.87 -4.99
CA VAL A 33 -18.56 3.01 -6.44
C VAL A 33 -18.53 1.66 -7.13
N LYS A 34 -17.98 0.61 -6.51
CA LYS A 34 -17.97 -0.75 -7.10
C LYS A 34 -19.35 -1.37 -7.24
N ARG A 35 -20.29 -1.04 -6.34
CA ARG A 35 -21.60 -1.73 -6.24
C ARG A 35 -22.76 -0.95 -6.81
N THR A 36 -22.66 0.37 -6.86
CA THR A 36 -23.76 1.18 -7.36
C THR A 36 -24.08 0.82 -8.81
N LYS A 37 -25.39 0.70 -9.08
CA LYS A 37 -25.97 0.58 -10.42
C LYS A 37 -26.37 1.95 -11.00
N LYS A 38 -26.42 2.99 -10.16
CA LYS A 38 -26.72 4.36 -10.59
C LYS A 38 -25.55 4.94 -11.36
N ARG A 39 -25.87 5.79 -12.34
CA ARG A 39 -24.90 6.61 -13.05
C ARG A 39 -25.03 8.08 -12.64
N TYR A 40 -23.93 8.81 -12.80
CA TYR A 40 -23.79 10.20 -12.38
C TYR A 40 -23.25 11.07 -13.51
N ASP A 41 -23.67 12.33 -13.56
CA ASP A 41 -23.12 13.33 -14.47
C ASP A 41 -21.86 13.98 -13.90
N ILE A 42 -21.78 14.12 -12.58
CA ILE A 42 -20.63 14.69 -11.90
C ILE A 42 -20.26 13.80 -10.71
N VAL A 43 -18.98 13.47 -10.62
CA VAL A 43 -18.40 12.82 -9.44
C VAL A 43 -17.31 13.72 -8.88
N ILE A 44 -17.47 14.12 -7.62
CA ILE A 44 -16.52 14.98 -6.90
C ILE A 44 -15.78 14.12 -5.88
N LEU A 45 -14.50 13.89 -6.10
CA LEU A 45 -13.58 13.30 -5.12
C LEU A 45 -13.02 14.40 -4.24
N ASN A 46 -13.70 14.67 -3.13
CA ASN A 46 -13.24 15.62 -2.12
C ASN A 46 -12.48 14.89 -1.01
N LEU A 47 -11.31 14.33 -1.35
CA LEU A 47 -10.42 13.64 -0.43
C LEU A 47 -9.13 14.44 -0.21
N PRO A 48 -8.43 14.25 0.91
CA PRO A 48 -7.07 14.76 1.09
C PRO A 48 -6.10 14.14 0.08
N ASP A 49 -4.90 14.72 -0.02
CA ASP A 49 -3.80 14.17 -0.79
C ASP A 49 -3.57 12.67 -0.48
N PRO A 50 -3.17 11.86 -1.48
CA PRO A 50 -2.82 10.45 -1.30
C PRO A 50 -1.52 10.30 -0.49
N SER A 51 -1.56 10.61 0.81
CA SER A 51 -0.44 10.57 1.75
C SER A 51 -0.28 9.23 2.46
N THR A 52 -1.30 8.38 2.39
CA THR A 52 -1.30 7.04 3.00
C THR A 52 -1.82 6.01 2.00
N ALA A 53 -1.49 4.73 2.20
CA ALA A 53 -2.00 3.64 1.39
C ALA A 53 -3.56 3.62 1.33
N LEU A 54 -4.22 3.99 2.44
CA LEU A 54 -5.68 4.04 2.57
C LEU A 54 -6.32 5.08 1.65
N ILE A 55 -5.74 6.27 1.55
CA ILE A 55 -6.24 7.36 0.69
C ILE A 55 -5.77 7.15 -0.74
N ASN A 56 -4.54 6.66 -0.94
CA ASN A 56 -3.93 6.47 -2.26
C ASN A 56 -4.76 5.60 -3.21
N ARG A 57 -5.50 4.62 -2.70
CA ARG A 57 -6.37 3.76 -3.50
C ARG A 57 -7.52 4.49 -4.22
N TYR A 58 -7.78 5.76 -3.88
CA TYR A 58 -8.71 6.63 -4.60
C TYR A 58 -8.07 7.43 -5.74
N TYR A 59 -6.75 7.26 -5.94
CA TYR A 59 -5.97 7.95 -6.96
C TYR A 59 -5.30 6.97 -7.94
N THR A 60 -5.75 5.71 -7.96
CA THR A 60 -5.23 4.65 -8.84
C THR A 60 -5.97 4.60 -10.17
N VAL A 61 -5.30 4.09 -11.21
CA VAL A 61 -5.91 3.84 -12.52
C VAL A 61 -7.16 2.96 -12.40
N GLU A 62 -7.11 1.92 -11.57
CA GLU A 62 -8.21 0.98 -11.37
C GLU A 62 -9.42 1.68 -10.73
N PHE A 63 -9.21 2.56 -9.75
CA PHE A 63 -10.30 3.34 -9.19
C PHE A 63 -10.90 4.33 -10.20
N TYR A 64 -10.07 5.01 -11.00
CA TYR A 64 -10.59 5.88 -12.05
C TYR A 64 -11.41 5.09 -13.09
N GLN A 65 -11.05 3.85 -13.40
CA GLN A 65 -11.86 2.95 -14.23
C GLN A 65 -13.21 2.61 -13.57
N GLU A 66 -13.21 2.33 -12.27
CA GLU A 66 -14.43 2.12 -11.49
C GLU A 66 -15.35 3.36 -11.52
N ILE A 67 -14.77 4.56 -11.45
CA ILE A 67 -15.53 5.83 -11.58
C ILE A 67 -16.08 5.99 -13.00
N LYS A 68 -15.27 5.74 -14.03
CA LYS A 68 -15.71 5.81 -15.44
C LYS A 68 -16.92 4.92 -15.71
N ARG A 69 -17.01 3.75 -15.07
CA ARG A 69 -18.15 2.83 -15.17
C ARG A 69 -19.47 3.46 -14.71
N ILE A 70 -19.42 4.28 -13.65
CA ILE A 70 -20.60 4.92 -13.04
C ILE A 70 -20.85 6.34 -13.58
N LEU A 71 -20.04 6.84 -14.51
CA LEU A 71 -20.29 8.12 -15.18
C LEU A 71 -21.20 7.93 -16.39
N ASN A 72 -22.01 8.96 -16.69
CA ASN A 72 -22.68 9.11 -17.97
C ASN A 72 -21.68 9.45 -19.08
N LYS A 73 -22.06 9.33 -20.36
CA LYS A 73 -21.16 9.57 -21.52
C LYS A 73 -20.54 10.98 -21.54
N GLY A 74 -21.27 11.97 -21.03
CA GLY A 74 -20.80 13.35 -20.84
C GLY A 74 -20.36 13.67 -19.42
N GLY A 75 -20.23 12.67 -18.55
CA GLY A 75 -19.94 12.86 -17.15
C GLY A 75 -18.51 13.33 -16.87
N VAL A 76 -18.34 14.05 -15.78
CA VAL A 76 -17.06 14.64 -15.35
C VAL A 76 -16.70 14.12 -13.96
N ILE A 77 -15.44 13.72 -13.79
CA ILE A 77 -14.84 13.53 -12.47
C ILE A 77 -13.99 14.76 -12.14
N THR A 78 -14.02 15.18 -10.88
CA THR A 78 -13.06 16.16 -10.35
C THR A 78 -12.45 15.70 -9.04
N THR A 79 -11.17 16.00 -8.86
CA THR A 79 -10.43 15.82 -7.61
C THR A 79 -9.48 16.99 -7.40
N ARG A 80 -8.99 17.18 -6.19
CA ARG A 80 -7.90 18.10 -5.89
C ARG A 80 -6.69 17.37 -5.31
N VAL A 81 -5.51 17.95 -5.51
CA VAL A 81 -4.26 17.60 -4.84
C VAL A 81 -3.48 18.87 -4.52
N SER A 82 -2.72 18.85 -3.43
CA SER A 82 -1.81 19.95 -3.09
C SER A 82 -0.72 20.09 -4.15
N SER A 83 -0.31 21.32 -4.41
CA SER A 83 0.64 21.70 -5.45
C SER A 83 1.46 22.90 -4.99
N SER A 84 2.24 23.49 -5.90
CA SER A 84 2.92 24.75 -5.67
C SER A 84 2.65 25.72 -6.81
N PRO A 85 2.35 27.00 -6.51
CA PRO A 85 2.00 27.99 -7.52
C PRO A 85 3.17 28.33 -8.43
N ASN A 86 4.40 28.21 -7.92
CA ASN A 86 5.62 28.72 -8.54
C ASN A 86 6.74 27.66 -8.69
N TYR A 87 6.59 26.46 -8.10
CA TYR A 87 7.61 25.41 -8.15
C TYR A 87 7.04 24.08 -8.65
N LEU A 88 7.36 23.71 -9.89
CA LEU A 88 6.97 22.44 -10.52
C LEU A 88 8.20 21.71 -11.05
N ALA A 89 9.06 21.27 -10.13
CA ALA A 89 10.28 20.52 -10.42
C ALA A 89 10.53 19.42 -9.37
N GLY A 90 11.50 18.54 -9.63
CA GLY A 90 11.90 17.46 -8.73
C GLY A 90 10.75 16.54 -8.31
N ALA A 91 10.68 16.22 -7.01
CA ALA A 91 9.65 15.34 -6.47
C ALA A 91 8.22 15.89 -6.60
N VAL A 92 8.04 17.22 -6.61
CA VAL A 92 6.71 17.85 -6.76
C VAL A 92 6.10 17.53 -8.12
N ILE A 93 6.88 17.65 -9.20
CA ILE A 93 6.38 17.31 -10.53
C ILE A 93 6.17 15.80 -10.69
N ASP A 94 7.01 14.95 -10.09
CA ASP A 94 6.80 13.49 -10.09
C ASP A 94 5.49 13.10 -9.41
N TYR A 95 5.20 13.69 -8.25
CA TYR A 95 3.95 13.50 -7.52
C TYR A 95 2.74 13.90 -8.35
N LEU A 96 2.71 15.14 -8.84
CA LEU A 96 1.59 15.66 -9.62
C LEU A 96 1.42 14.93 -10.95
N SER A 97 2.51 14.62 -11.64
CA SER A 97 2.49 13.83 -12.88
C SER A 97 1.99 12.41 -12.64
N SER A 98 2.27 11.79 -11.49
CA SER A 98 1.75 10.45 -11.17
C SER A 98 0.23 10.47 -11.05
N VAL A 99 -0.34 11.47 -10.37
CA VAL A 99 -1.78 11.67 -10.27
C VAL A 99 -2.38 11.98 -11.64
N TYR A 100 -1.82 12.96 -12.35
CA TYR A 100 -2.29 13.41 -13.66
C TYR A 100 -2.27 12.28 -14.71
N GLN A 101 -1.19 11.51 -14.81
CA GLN A 101 -1.09 10.45 -15.80
C GLN A 101 -2.00 9.27 -15.45
N SER A 102 -2.22 8.98 -14.16
CA SER A 102 -3.12 7.92 -13.74
C SER A 102 -4.57 8.21 -14.12
N ILE A 103 -5.03 9.46 -13.94
CA ILE A 103 -6.38 9.86 -14.38
C ILE A 103 -6.45 9.98 -15.91
N HIS A 104 -5.41 10.50 -16.56
CA HIS A 104 -5.33 10.64 -18.02
C HIS A 104 -5.33 9.28 -18.74
N ALA A 105 -4.77 8.24 -18.12
CA ALA A 105 -4.81 6.87 -18.64
C ALA A 105 -6.24 6.32 -18.79
N VAL A 106 -7.22 6.89 -18.08
CA VAL A 106 -8.62 6.48 -18.10
C VAL A 106 -9.52 7.48 -18.83
N PHE A 107 -9.22 8.78 -18.65
CA PHE A 107 -9.95 9.90 -19.21
C PHE A 107 -9.05 10.71 -20.16
N PRO A 108 -9.27 10.65 -21.49
CA PRO A 108 -8.39 11.29 -22.47
C PRO A 108 -8.41 12.83 -22.43
N TYR A 109 -9.42 13.44 -21.82
CA TYR A 109 -9.50 14.90 -21.69
C TYR A 109 -9.38 15.26 -20.21
N VAL A 110 -8.31 15.98 -19.87
CA VAL A 110 -7.99 16.43 -18.52
C VAL A 110 -7.64 17.91 -18.56
N VAL A 111 -8.25 18.70 -17.67
CA VAL A 111 -7.93 20.11 -17.43
C VAL A 111 -7.48 20.26 -15.98
N VAL A 112 -6.38 20.96 -15.77
CA VAL A 112 -5.79 21.17 -14.44
C VAL A 112 -5.71 22.66 -14.14
N THR A 113 -6.20 23.09 -12.98
CA THR A 113 -6.04 24.48 -12.52
C THR A 113 -4.63 24.70 -11.95
N PRO A 114 -3.99 25.85 -12.21
CA PRO A 114 -2.79 26.27 -11.49
C PRO A 114 -3.10 26.69 -10.06
N GLY A 115 -2.07 26.74 -9.20
CA GLY A 115 -2.19 27.28 -7.84
C GLY A 115 -1.52 26.41 -6.77
N GLN A 116 -1.80 26.74 -5.50
CA GLN A 116 -1.42 25.94 -4.34
C GLN A 116 -2.14 24.60 -4.29
N GLU A 117 -3.31 24.52 -4.93
CA GLU A 117 -4.00 23.25 -5.19
C GLU A 117 -4.22 23.12 -6.69
N ASN A 118 -4.08 21.91 -7.21
CA ASN A 118 -4.46 21.58 -8.57
C ASN A 118 -5.80 20.86 -8.53
N HIS A 119 -6.85 21.56 -8.98
CA HIS A 119 -8.12 20.92 -9.29
C HIS A 119 -8.00 20.28 -10.65
N ILE A 120 -8.22 18.97 -10.69
CA ILE A 120 -8.12 18.15 -11.88
C ILE A 120 -9.54 17.80 -12.29
N PHE A 121 -9.93 18.20 -13.49
CA PHE A 121 -11.21 17.86 -14.12
C PHE A 121 -10.93 16.90 -15.25
N ALA A 122 -11.66 15.78 -15.31
CA ALA A 122 -11.45 14.79 -16.37
C ALA A 122 -12.76 14.23 -16.91
N CYS A 123 -12.79 13.95 -18.22
CA CYS A 123 -13.95 13.38 -18.89
C CYS A 123 -13.57 12.53 -20.10
N SER A 124 -14.51 11.70 -20.57
CA SER A 124 -14.28 10.81 -21.72
C SER A 124 -14.59 11.45 -23.08
N LYS A 125 -15.40 12.52 -23.10
CA LYS A 125 -15.87 13.17 -24.34
C LYS A 125 -15.25 14.57 -24.49
N LYS A 126 -14.79 14.90 -25.70
CA LYS A 126 -14.26 16.23 -26.05
C LYS A 126 -15.32 17.31 -25.87
N GLY A 127 -14.91 18.50 -25.43
CA GLY A 127 -15.76 19.70 -25.36
C GLY A 127 -16.69 19.79 -24.13
N ILE A 128 -16.68 18.78 -23.26
CA ILE A 128 -17.42 18.83 -21.99
C ILE A 128 -16.75 19.80 -21.01
N ILE A 129 -15.47 19.55 -20.72
CA ILE A 129 -14.62 20.43 -19.90
C ILE A 129 -13.82 21.39 -20.78
N THR A 130 -13.50 22.58 -20.24
CA THR A 130 -12.69 23.60 -20.93
C THR A 130 -11.98 24.48 -19.90
N SER A 131 -10.82 25.01 -20.27
CA SER A 131 -10.13 26.10 -19.56
C SER A 131 -10.39 27.47 -20.18
N ASP A 132 -11.25 27.56 -21.21
CA ASP A 132 -11.63 28.82 -21.83
C ASP A 132 -12.53 29.63 -20.89
N ILE A 133 -11.97 30.72 -20.35
CA ILE A 133 -12.62 31.60 -19.39
C ILE A 133 -13.92 32.19 -19.94
N LYS A 134 -13.96 32.60 -21.21
CA LYS A 134 -15.17 33.22 -21.81
C LYS A 134 -16.32 32.22 -21.86
N VAL A 135 -16.01 30.97 -22.25
CA VAL A 135 -17.00 29.89 -22.27
C VAL A 135 -17.52 29.59 -20.87
N LEU A 136 -16.65 29.59 -19.86
CA LEU A 136 -17.03 29.33 -18.46
C LEU A 136 -17.91 30.45 -17.89
N ILE A 137 -17.55 31.72 -18.12
CA ILE A 137 -18.36 32.88 -17.71
C ILE A 137 -19.75 32.81 -18.35
N ASN A 138 -19.82 32.56 -19.66
CA ASN A 138 -21.11 32.45 -20.35
C ASN A 138 -21.96 31.30 -19.76
N ARG A 139 -21.35 30.13 -19.53
CA ARG A 139 -22.02 28.98 -18.90
C ARG A 139 -22.45 29.25 -17.46
N PHE A 140 -21.73 30.08 -16.70
CA PHE A 140 -22.09 30.48 -15.34
C PHE A 140 -23.31 31.40 -15.35
N ASN A 141 -23.27 32.42 -16.20
CA ASN A 141 -24.35 33.41 -16.35
C ASN A 141 -25.65 32.76 -16.85
N LEU A 142 -25.57 31.89 -17.86
CA LEU A 142 -26.73 31.16 -18.39
C LEU A 142 -27.42 30.25 -17.36
N ARG A 143 -26.68 29.80 -16.33
CA ARG A 143 -27.24 28.96 -15.26
C ARG A 143 -27.82 29.76 -14.10
N GLY A 144 -27.65 31.09 -14.08
CA GLY A 144 -28.17 31.95 -13.02
C GLY A 144 -27.65 31.59 -11.64
N VAL A 145 -26.42 31.08 -11.53
CA VAL A 145 -25.84 30.69 -10.23
C VAL A 145 -25.52 31.95 -9.44
N VAL A 146 -26.10 32.09 -8.25
CA VAL A 146 -25.80 33.17 -7.31
C VAL A 146 -24.97 32.60 -6.16
N SER A 147 -23.78 33.15 -5.93
CA SER A 147 -22.90 32.74 -4.82
C SER A 147 -22.23 33.96 -4.19
N PRO A 148 -22.24 34.09 -2.85
CA PRO A 148 -21.49 35.15 -2.17
C PRO A 148 -19.97 34.90 -2.21
N TYR A 149 -19.53 33.69 -2.55
CA TYR A 149 -18.12 33.29 -2.54
C TYR A 149 -17.52 33.18 -3.94
N PHE A 150 -18.36 33.02 -4.97
CA PHE A 150 -17.89 32.78 -6.33
C PHE A 150 -18.51 33.75 -7.35
N ASN A 151 -17.67 34.56 -7.99
CA ASN A 151 -18.00 35.49 -9.06
C ASN A 151 -17.36 34.98 -10.38
N PRO A 152 -18.06 35.02 -11.53
CA PRO A 152 -17.50 34.62 -12.83
C PRO A 152 -16.14 35.27 -13.16
N TYR A 153 -15.84 36.49 -12.71
CA TYR A 153 -14.53 37.11 -12.95
C TYR A 153 -13.36 36.39 -12.25
N GLN A 154 -13.62 35.59 -11.21
CA GLN A 154 -12.58 34.76 -10.58
C GLN A 154 -12.05 33.67 -11.51
N PHE A 155 -12.75 33.32 -12.60
CA PHE A 155 -12.17 32.44 -13.62
C PHE A 155 -10.88 33.02 -14.22
N TYR A 156 -10.73 34.34 -14.32
CA TYR A 156 -9.47 34.96 -14.76
C TYR A 156 -8.31 34.71 -13.79
N LEU A 157 -8.61 34.65 -12.48
CA LEU A 157 -7.61 34.37 -11.45
C LEU A 157 -7.27 32.88 -11.37
N LEU A 158 -8.29 32.02 -11.48
CA LEU A 158 -8.14 30.57 -11.30
C LEU A 158 -7.60 29.86 -12.54
N LEU A 159 -7.83 30.40 -13.73
CA LEU A 159 -7.54 29.75 -15.02
C LEU A 159 -6.72 30.65 -15.96
N GLU A 160 -5.82 31.46 -15.41
CA GLU A 160 -4.92 32.30 -16.19
C GLU A 160 -4.27 31.47 -17.33
N PRO A 161 -4.48 31.84 -18.61
CA PRO A 161 -4.18 30.96 -19.74
C PRO A 161 -2.72 30.49 -19.81
N GLU A 162 -1.78 31.36 -19.48
CA GLU A 162 -0.35 31.03 -19.50
C GLU A 162 0.02 30.03 -18.40
N ARG A 163 -0.51 30.21 -17.20
CA ARG A 163 -0.29 29.30 -16.07
C ARG A 163 -0.92 27.93 -16.31
N VAL A 164 -2.15 27.90 -16.87
CA VAL A 164 -2.79 26.64 -17.27
C VAL A 164 -1.93 25.92 -18.31
N LYS A 165 -1.46 26.61 -19.36
CA LYS A 165 -0.57 26.03 -20.38
C LYS A 165 0.74 25.54 -19.77
N PHE A 166 1.34 26.29 -18.85
CA PHE A 166 2.57 25.92 -18.17
C PHE A 166 2.42 24.63 -17.36
N VAL A 167 1.41 24.56 -16.50
CA VAL A 167 1.09 23.36 -15.69
C VAL A 167 0.81 22.17 -16.61
N GLN A 168 -0.07 22.34 -17.59
CA GLN A 168 -0.45 21.28 -18.52
C GLN A 168 0.76 20.75 -19.31
N LYS A 169 1.64 21.65 -19.79
CA LYS A 169 2.87 21.27 -20.51
C LYS A 169 3.83 20.51 -19.60
N LYS A 170 4.03 20.96 -18.36
CA LYS A 170 4.89 20.27 -17.39
C LYS A 170 4.37 18.87 -17.07
N LEU A 171 3.08 18.74 -16.74
CA LEU A 171 2.50 17.44 -16.37
C LEU A 171 2.52 16.42 -17.52
N SER A 172 2.26 16.86 -18.74
CA SER A 172 2.24 16.00 -19.95
C SER A 172 3.63 15.67 -20.50
N ALA A 173 4.63 16.55 -20.34
CA ALA A 173 5.99 16.31 -20.82
C ALA A 173 6.76 15.26 -19.99
N THR A 174 6.34 14.99 -18.74
CA THR A 174 7.04 14.08 -17.83
C THR A 174 6.85 12.61 -18.21
N LYS A 175 7.60 12.08 -19.19
CA LYS A 175 7.40 10.72 -19.74
C LYS A 175 7.78 9.54 -18.82
N LYS A 176 8.53 9.76 -17.73
CA LYS A 176 9.16 8.68 -16.92
C LYS A 176 8.47 8.41 -15.57
N VAL A 177 7.26 8.90 -15.35
CA VAL A 177 6.58 8.74 -14.05
C VAL A 177 5.73 7.48 -14.05
N ALA A 178 5.89 6.67 -13.00
CA ALA A 178 5.08 5.48 -12.80
C ALA A 178 3.60 5.86 -12.52
N LEU A 179 2.69 5.15 -13.21
CA LEU A 179 1.26 5.23 -12.94
C LEU A 179 0.95 4.64 -11.56
N ASN A 180 0.02 5.27 -10.85
CA ASN A 180 -0.50 4.79 -9.59
C ASN A 180 -1.46 3.64 -9.86
N ARG A 181 -1.16 2.47 -9.32
CA ARG A 181 -1.98 1.27 -9.49
C ARG A 181 -2.25 0.63 -8.15
N ASP A 182 -3.35 -0.11 -8.04
CA ASP A 182 -3.63 -0.89 -6.82
C ASP A 182 -2.50 -1.87 -6.47
N LYS A 183 -1.85 -2.45 -7.49
CA LYS A 183 -0.71 -3.37 -7.30
C LYS A 183 0.63 -2.67 -7.07
N ASN A 184 0.72 -1.38 -7.43
CA ASN A 184 1.93 -0.57 -7.32
C ASN A 184 1.55 0.86 -6.92
N PRO A 185 1.25 1.09 -5.62
CA PRO A 185 0.66 2.33 -5.13
C PRO A 185 1.71 3.44 -4.92
N ILE A 186 2.45 3.81 -5.97
CA ILE A 186 3.65 4.66 -5.87
C ILE A 186 3.36 6.10 -5.40
N THR A 187 2.16 6.64 -5.62
CA THR A 187 1.92 8.08 -5.45
C THR A 187 2.04 8.54 -4.00
N TYR A 188 1.70 7.72 -3.00
CA TYR A 188 1.89 8.13 -1.60
C TYR A 188 3.35 8.16 -1.18
N PHE A 189 4.23 7.41 -1.85
CA PHE A 189 5.66 7.57 -1.66
C PHE A 189 6.16 8.89 -2.27
N TYR A 190 5.66 9.29 -3.45
CA TYR A 190 5.96 10.63 -3.97
C TYR A 190 5.46 11.73 -3.04
N ASN A 191 4.27 11.58 -2.46
CA ASN A 191 3.76 12.50 -1.46
C ASN A 191 4.65 12.55 -0.21
N LEU A 192 5.15 11.40 0.28
CA LEU A 192 6.11 11.33 1.38
C LEU A 192 7.41 12.10 1.09
N VAL A 193 7.95 12.00 -0.13
CA VAL A 193 9.14 12.77 -0.56
C VAL A 193 8.83 14.27 -0.55
N VAL A 194 7.69 14.69 -1.11
CA VAL A 194 7.26 16.09 -1.12
C VAL A 194 7.03 16.62 0.30
N TRP A 195 6.40 15.83 1.16
CA TRP A 195 6.16 16.20 2.55
C TRP A 195 7.47 16.42 3.31
N SER A 196 8.45 15.52 3.13
CA SER A 196 9.80 15.65 3.68
C SER A 196 10.52 16.93 3.21
N MET A 197 10.30 17.35 1.95
CA MET A 197 10.80 18.63 1.43
C MET A 197 10.14 19.82 2.12
N ILE A 198 8.82 19.79 2.32
CA ILE A 198 8.07 20.88 2.93
C ILE A 198 8.40 21.02 4.43
N THR A 199 8.58 19.92 5.14
CA THR A 199 8.88 19.94 6.59
C THR A 199 10.33 20.30 6.91
N GLY A 200 11.19 20.52 5.90
CA GLY A 200 12.53 21.08 6.10
C GLY A 200 13.57 20.13 6.71
N GLY A 201 13.39 18.81 6.58
CA GLY A 201 14.36 17.83 7.07
C GLY A 201 15.68 17.92 6.28
N LYS A 202 16.80 18.28 6.94
CA LYS A 202 18.12 18.30 6.30
C LYS A 202 18.45 16.93 5.71
N GLY A 203 18.52 16.83 4.37
CA GLY A 203 18.91 15.61 3.65
C GLY A 203 17.85 14.50 3.53
N GLY A 204 16.73 14.58 4.27
CA GLY A 204 15.70 13.55 4.27
C GLY A 204 15.02 13.37 2.90
N SER A 205 14.76 14.48 2.19
CA SER A 205 14.17 14.46 0.85
C SER A 205 15.10 13.81 -0.18
N PHE A 206 16.39 14.10 -0.16
CA PHE A 206 17.39 13.49 -1.06
C PHE A 206 17.56 11.99 -0.81
N PHE A 207 17.55 11.57 0.46
CA PHE A 207 17.58 10.15 0.83
C PHE A 207 16.36 9.43 0.26
N LEU A 208 15.15 9.93 0.54
CA LEU A 208 13.92 9.33 0.06
C LEU A 208 13.85 9.33 -1.48
N GLU A 209 14.24 10.42 -2.14
CA GLU A 209 14.27 10.48 -3.60
C GLU A 209 15.22 9.44 -4.21
N SER A 210 16.33 9.12 -3.54
CA SER A 210 17.25 8.06 -3.95
C SER A 210 16.60 6.67 -3.85
N LEU A 211 15.74 6.45 -2.85
CA LEU A 211 15.02 5.17 -2.68
C LEU A 211 14.05 4.88 -3.84
N LYS A 212 13.54 5.91 -4.54
CA LYS A 212 12.72 5.73 -5.76
C LYS A 212 13.37 4.82 -6.80
N LYS A 213 14.71 4.84 -6.86
CA LYS A 213 15.50 4.07 -7.85
C LYS A 213 15.74 2.63 -7.42
N ILE A 214 15.34 2.24 -6.21
CA ILE A 214 15.49 0.88 -5.73
C ILE A 214 14.61 -0.04 -6.58
N LYS A 215 15.28 -0.98 -7.21
CA LYS A 215 14.72 -2.14 -7.90
C LYS A 215 14.96 -3.39 -7.07
N LEU A 216 14.14 -4.41 -7.30
CA LEU A 216 14.18 -5.69 -6.59
C LEU A 216 15.58 -6.32 -6.54
N TYR A 217 16.34 -6.27 -7.64
CA TYR A 217 17.67 -6.88 -7.69
C TYR A 217 18.68 -6.27 -6.71
N TYR A 218 18.54 -5.00 -6.32
CA TYR A 218 19.42 -4.42 -5.28
C TYR A 218 19.17 -5.05 -3.91
N LEU A 219 17.97 -5.56 -3.65
CA LEU A 219 17.65 -6.29 -2.42
C LEU A 219 18.08 -7.76 -2.49
N LEU A 220 18.01 -8.36 -3.68
CA LEU A 220 18.41 -9.76 -3.89
C LEU A 220 19.92 -9.94 -3.98
N PHE A 221 20.66 -8.95 -4.49
CA PHE A 221 22.10 -9.04 -4.73
C PHE A 221 22.93 -9.28 -3.45
N PRO A 222 22.69 -8.58 -2.31
CA PRO A 222 23.37 -8.88 -1.05
C PRO A 222 23.09 -10.30 -0.55
N LEU A 223 21.84 -10.79 -0.68
CA LEU A 223 21.49 -12.16 -0.32
C LEU A 223 22.25 -13.17 -1.19
N PHE A 224 22.37 -12.89 -2.48
CA PHE A 224 23.10 -13.74 -3.42
C PHE A 224 24.61 -13.77 -3.12
N ILE A 225 25.25 -12.61 -2.87
CA ILE A 225 26.65 -12.57 -2.45
C ILE A 225 26.85 -13.35 -1.17
N PHE A 226 25.96 -13.16 -0.19
CA PHE A 226 26.05 -13.88 1.07
C PHE A 226 25.96 -15.40 0.85
N LEU A 227 25.05 -15.87 0.00
CA LEU A 227 24.94 -17.29 -0.34
C LEU A 227 26.23 -17.83 -0.96
N ILE A 228 26.84 -17.09 -1.89
CA ILE A 228 28.13 -17.46 -2.47
C ILE A 228 29.21 -17.59 -1.39
N LEU A 229 29.32 -16.58 -0.51
CA LEU A 229 30.30 -16.61 0.59
C LEU A 229 30.04 -17.76 1.56
N ALA A 230 28.77 -18.07 1.83
CA ALA A 230 28.38 -19.17 2.71
C ALA A 230 28.71 -20.54 2.10
N ILE A 231 28.61 -20.68 0.77
CA ILE A 231 29.02 -21.89 0.04
C ILE A 231 30.55 -22.05 0.03
N ILE A 232 31.30 -20.96 -0.19
CA ILE A 232 32.78 -20.98 -0.24
C ILE A 232 33.37 -21.22 1.16
N PHE A 233 32.78 -20.63 2.21
CA PHE A 233 33.30 -20.69 3.58
C PHE A 233 32.31 -21.36 4.56
N PRO A 234 31.88 -22.61 4.34
CA PRO A 234 30.74 -23.20 5.04
C PRO A 234 30.97 -23.31 6.56
N LYS A 235 32.22 -23.54 7.00
CA LYS A 235 32.58 -23.59 8.43
C LYS A 235 32.38 -22.25 9.17
N LYS A 236 32.51 -21.10 8.47
CA LYS A 236 32.31 -19.77 9.09
C LYS A 236 30.83 -19.44 9.28
N PHE A 237 29.95 -20.03 8.48
CA PHE A 237 28.51 -19.77 8.47
C PHE A 237 27.67 -20.89 9.11
N SER A 238 28.31 -22.00 9.49
CA SER A 238 27.71 -23.10 10.25
C SER A 238 27.70 -22.77 11.74
N ASN A 239 26.64 -22.09 12.20
CA ASN A 239 26.41 -21.84 13.61
C ASN A 239 24.92 -21.90 13.95
N LYS A 240 24.49 -23.00 14.59
CA LYS A 240 23.10 -23.22 15.06
C LYS A 240 22.47 -22.03 15.77
N LYS A 241 23.21 -21.35 16.65
CA LYS A 241 22.70 -20.23 17.44
C LYS A 241 22.37 -19.07 16.53
N ILE A 242 23.33 -18.67 15.70
CA ILE A 242 23.20 -17.56 14.76
C ILE A 242 22.13 -17.84 13.70
N ASN A 243 22.14 -19.04 13.11
CA ASN A 243 21.18 -19.44 12.08
C ASN A 243 19.74 -19.54 12.64
N SER A 244 19.58 -19.92 13.91
CA SER A 244 18.28 -19.86 14.60
C SER A 244 17.80 -18.42 14.78
N ILE A 245 18.68 -17.50 15.18
CA ILE A 245 18.34 -16.07 15.32
C ILE A 245 17.92 -15.49 13.97
N TYR A 246 18.69 -15.73 12.90
CA TYR A 246 18.35 -15.24 11.57
C TYR A 246 17.03 -15.82 11.05
N SER A 247 16.76 -17.10 11.32
CA SER A 247 15.50 -17.71 10.91
C SER A 247 14.31 -17.05 11.60
N ILE A 248 14.38 -16.85 12.92
CA ILE A 248 13.30 -16.18 13.66
C ILE A 248 13.15 -14.72 13.22
N PHE A 249 14.25 -13.99 13.02
CA PHE A 249 14.21 -12.64 12.47
C PHE A 249 13.51 -12.59 11.10
N ILE A 250 13.83 -13.51 10.19
CA ILE A 250 13.22 -13.60 8.86
C ILE A 250 11.75 -13.98 8.95
N LEU A 251 11.37 -14.87 9.87
CA LEU A 251 9.97 -15.23 10.12
C LEU A 251 9.17 -14.04 10.65
N GLY A 252 9.69 -13.30 11.64
CA GLY A 252 9.05 -12.09 12.17
C GLY A 252 8.90 -11.00 11.10
N PHE A 253 9.95 -10.75 10.32
CA PHE A 253 9.88 -9.85 9.16
C PHE A 253 8.83 -10.30 8.14
N SER A 254 8.87 -11.57 7.74
CA SER A 254 7.98 -12.11 6.70
C SER A 254 6.52 -12.12 7.15
N GLY A 255 6.26 -12.53 8.39
CA GLY A 255 4.93 -12.61 8.99
C GLY A 255 4.22 -11.26 8.94
N ILE A 256 4.84 -10.22 9.51
CA ILE A 256 4.24 -8.88 9.52
C ILE A 256 4.17 -8.26 8.13
N SER A 257 5.17 -8.51 7.26
CA SER A 257 5.15 -7.99 5.90
C SER A 257 4.00 -8.59 5.09
N ILE A 258 3.75 -9.90 5.22
CA ILE A 258 2.62 -10.57 4.58
C ILE A 258 1.30 -10.09 5.18
N GLU A 259 1.20 -9.91 6.50
CA GLU A 259 0.02 -9.33 7.14
C GLU A 259 -0.28 -7.93 6.60
N LEU A 260 0.72 -7.06 6.48
CA LEU A 260 0.56 -5.73 5.87
C LEU A 260 0.12 -5.79 4.41
N LEU A 261 0.65 -6.73 3.62
CA LEU A 261 0.20 -6.94 2.24
C LEU A 261 -1.26 -7.40 2.19
N LEU A 262 -1.68 -8.29 3.09
CA LEU A 262 -3.07 -8.75 3.22
C LEU A 262 -4.01 -7.61 3.63
N ILE A 263 -3.60 -6.82 4.62
CA ILE A 263 -4.30 -5.61 5.06
C ILE A 263 -4.49 -4.63 3.89
N PHE A 264 -3.43 -4.36 3.14
CA PHE A 264 -3.49 -3.47 1.96
C PHE A 264 -4.39 -4.04 0.85
N ALA A 265 -4.28 -5.33 0.58
CA ALA A 265 -5.10 -6.03 -0.41
C ALA A 265 -6.59 -5.98 -0.04
N TYR A 266 -6.91 -6.24 1.23
CA TYR A 266 -8.27 -6.16 1.77
C TYR A 266 -8.85 -4.75 1.61
N GLN A 267 -8.08 -3.71 1.96
CA GLN A 267 -8.48 -2.32 1.77
C GLN A 267 -8.84 -2.01 0.32
N ASN A 268 -8.03 -2.44 -0.64
CA ASN A 268 -8.29 -2.14 -2.05
C ASN A 268 -9.52 -2.87 -2.60
N LEU A 269 -9.80 -4.08 -2.10
CA LEU A 269 -10.89 -4.92 -2.60
C LEU A 269 -12.24 -4.61 -1.95
N TYR A 270 -12.32 -4.64 -0.62
CA TYR A 270 -13.59 -4.60 0.13
C TYR A 270 -13.87 -3.27 0.81
N GLY A 271 -12.84 -2.44 1.05
CA GLY A 271 -12.99 -1.29 1.93
C GLY A 271 -13.28 -1.69 3.37
N TYR A 272 -13.40 -0.72 4.27
CA TYR A 272 -13.57 -0.93 5.72
C TYR A 272 -12.38 -1.54 6.46
N LEU A 273 -11.42 -0.67 6.80
CA LEU A 273 -10.21 -1.11 7.48
C LEU A 273 -10.33 -1.12 9.00
N TYR A 274 -10.77 -0.01 9.61
CA TYR A 274 -10.49 0.22 11.03
C TYR A 274 -11.12 -0.79 11.99
N GLN A 275 -12.37 -1.19 11.76
CA GLN A 275 -13.02 -2.23 12.57
C GLN A 275 -12.43 -3.62 12.31
N ARG A 276 -11.94 -3.87 11.09
CA ARG A 276 -11.39 -5.16 10.65
C ARG A 276 -9.94 -5.37 11.06
N ILE A 277 -9.12 -4.32 11.21
CA ILE A 277 -7.72 -4.46 11.66
C ILE A 277 -7.65 -5.24 12.97
N GLY A 278 -8.50 -4.92 13.95
CA GLY A 278 -8.51 -5.62 15.23
C GLY A 278 -8.78 -7.12 15.07
N MET A 279 -9.70 -7.50 14.17
CA MET A 279 -9.98 -8.90 13.85
C MET A 279 -8.83 -9.57 13.10
N ILE A 280 -8.19 -8.88 12.16
CA ILE A 280 -7.01 -9.38 11.42
C ILE A 280 -5.88 -9.69 12.41
N VAL A 281 -5.55 -8.73 13.28
CA VAL A 281 -4.49 -8.91 14.31
C VAL A 281 -4.87 -10.05 15.27
N ALA A 282 -6.13 -10.13 15.71
CA ALA A 282 -6.59 -11.21 16.58
C ALA A 282 -6.49 -12.59 15.91
N LEU A 283 -6.87 -12.71 14.64
CA LEU A 283 -6.76 -13.96 13.87
C LEU A 283 -5.30 -14.35 13.66
N PHE A 284 -4.42 -13.38 13.41
CA PHE A 284 -2.98 -13.62 13.31
C PHE A 284 -2.42 -14.17 14.64
N MET A 285 -2.76 -13.54 15.77
CA MET A 285 -2.36 -14.00 17.11
C MET A 285 -2.93 -15.36 17.48
N LEU A 286 -4.19 -15.63 17.11
CA LEU A 286 -4.83 -16.93 17.29
C LEU A 286 -4.09 -18.00 16.46
N GLY A 287 -3.80 -17.70 15.19
CA GLY A 287 -3.01 -18.56 14.32
C GLY A 287 -1.65 -18.89 14.95
N MET A 288 -0.90 -17.88 15.40
CA MET A 288 0.39 -18.05 16.07
C MET A 288 0.30 -18.98 17.28
N SER A 289 -0.71 -18.77 18.13
CA SER A 289 -0.94 -19.58 19.32
C SER A 289 -1.21 -21.05 18.97
N ILE A 290 -2.07 -21.29 17.97
CA ILE A 290 -2.38 -22.64 17.46
C ILE A 290 -1.12 -23.29 16.87
N GLY A 291 -0.33 -22.55 16.10
CA GLY A 291 0.91 -23.04 15.49
C GLY A 291 1.94 -23.46 16.54
N ALA A 292 2.18 -22.61 17.55
CA ALA A 292 3.09 -22.93 18.65
C ALA A 292 2.62 -24.19 19.42
N PHE A 293 1.33 -24.25 19.76
CA PHE A 293 0.74 -25.39 20.47
C PHE A 293 0.85 -26.70 19.67
N PHE A 294 0.57 -26.65 18.36
CA PHE A 294 0.66 -27.79 17.46
C PHE A 294 2.06 -28.42 17.51
N ILE A 295 3.10 -27.61 17.43
CA ILE A 295 4.51 -28.07 17.43
C ILE A 295 4.97 -28.60 18.77
N ILE A 296 4.44 -28.06 19.87
CA ILE A 296 4.73 -28.57 21.21
C ILE A 296 4.15 -29.98 21.36
N LYS A 297 2.90 -30.21 20.91
CA LYS A 297 2.24 -31.52 20.99
C LYS A 297 2.75 -32.55 19.98
N PHE A 298 3.19 -32.11 18.81
CA PHE A 298 3.68 -33.02 17.79
C PHE A 298 5.03 -33.63 18.24
N LYS A 299 5.05 -34.96 18.47
CA LYS A 299 6.28 -35.70 18.77
C LYS A 299 7.20 -35.63 17.56
N ASN A 300 8.11 -34.67 17.56
CA ASN A 300 9.01 -34.42 16.45
C ASN A 300 9.94 -35.61 16.21
N ARG A 301 9.75 -36.29 15.08
CA ARG A 301 10.71 -37.25 14.54
C ARG A 301 11.84 -36.57 13.77
N PHE A 302 11.63 -35.34 13.30
CA PHE A 302 12.63 -34.58 12.56
C PHE A 302 13.51 -33.75 13.49
N SER A 303 14.77 -33.56 13.07
CA SER A 303 15.66 -32.61 13.73
C SER A 303 15.11 -31.19 13.60
N SER A 304 15.38 -30.34 14.59
CA SER A 304 14.89 -28.95 14.60
C SER A 304 15.31 -28.15 13.35
N PHE A 305 16.46 -28.49 12.74
CA PHE A 305 16.92 -27.85 11.51
C PHE A 305 16.00 -28.18 10.32
N ILE A 306 15.69 -29.46 10.11
CA ILE A 306 14.81 -29.93 9.03
C ILE A 306 13.45 -29.25 9.16
N TRP A 307 12.96 -29.16 10.40
CA TRP A 307 11.69 -28.51 10.69
C TRP A 307 11.69 -27.02 10.33
N LEU A 308 12.72 -26.27 10.73
CA LEU A 308 12.83 -24.85 10.39
C LEU A 308 12.97 -24.64 8.87
N SER A 309 13.67 -25.51 8.16
CA SER A 309 13.73 -25.50 6.69
C SER A 309 12.36 -25.75 6.06
N ILE A 310 11.61 -26.75 6.54
CA ILE A 310 10.25 -27.05 6.07
C ILE A 310 9.31 -25.86 6.35
N ASN A 311 9.40 -25.24 7.52
CA ASN A 311 8.58 -24.09 7.87
C ASN A 311 8.85 -22.89 6.95
N ASN A 312 10.11 -22.54 6.71
CA ASN A 312 10.48 -21.46 5.77
C ASN A 312 10.03 -21.78 4.33
N LEU A 313 10.09 -23.05 3.92
CA LEU A 313 9.56 -23.48 2.62
C LEU A 313 8.04 -23.31 2.55
N ALA A 314 7.34 -23.71 3.61
CA ALA A 314 5.89 -23.52 3.73
C ALA A 314 5.53 -22.03 3.68
N PHE A 315 6.29 -21.16 4.33
CA PHE A 315 6.16 -19.70 4.22
C PHE A 315 6.31 -19.20 2.79
N ALA A 316 7.35 -19.61 2.08
CA ALA A 316 7.59 -19.21 0.70
C ALA A 316 6.44 -19.64 -0.22
N ILE A 317 5.99 -20.89 -0.11
CA ILE A 317 4.86 -21.43 -0.88
C ILE A 317 3.57 -20.69 -0.52
N PHE A 318 3.30 -20.49 0.78
CA PHE A 318 2.12 -19.78 1.26
C PHE A 318 2.08 -18.34 0.73
N THR A 319 3.21 -17.65 0.75
CA THR A 319 3.37 -16.28 0.22
C THR A 319 3.04 -16.22 -1.26
N LEU A 320 3.50 -17.20 -2.04
CA LEU A 320 3.19 -17.31 -3.47
C LEU A 320 1.70 -17.60 -3.71
N LEU A 321 1.12 -18.54 -2.96
CA LEU A 321 -0.31 -18.88 -3.04
C LEU A 321 -1.19 -17.69 -2.67
N MET A 322 -0.81 -16.94 -1.65
CA MET A 322 -1.48 -15.70 -1.24
C MET A 322 -1.53 -14.71 -2.39
N TYR A 323 -0.40 -14.46 -3.08
CA TYR A 323 -0.35 -13.54 -4.22
C TYR A 323 -1.31 -13.95 -5.35
N PHE A 324 -1.33 -15.23 -5.73
CA PHE A 324 -2.26 -15.72 -6.77
C PHE A 324 -3.72 -15.67 -6.31
N THR A 325 -3.98 -15.94 -5.04
CA THR A 325 -5.33 -15.84 -4.45
C THR A 325 -5.80 -14.39 -4.51
N PHE A 326 -4.95 -13.42 -4.16
CA PHE A 326 -5.24 -11.99 -4.28
C PHE A 326 -5.64 -11.59 -5.71
N LEU A 327 -4.94 -12.08 -6.74
CA LEU A 327 -5.28 -11.80 -8.14
C LEU A 327 -6.70 -12.28 -8.50
N LYS A 328 -7.12 -13.43 -7.97
CA LYS A 328 -8.43 -14.04 -8.24
C LYS A 328 -9.56 -13.44 -7.40
N LEU A 329 -9.26 -13.00 -6.17
CA LEU A 329 -10.24 -12.44 -5.22
C LEU A 329 -10.98 -11.20 -5.76
N SER A 330 -10.37 -10.46 -6.70
CA SER A 330 -11.03 -9.35 -7.40
C SER A 330 -12.33 -9.74 -8.15
N LYS A 331 -12.53 -11.03 -8.42
CA LYS A 331 -13.69 -11.57 -9.16
C LYS A 331 -14.69 -12.34 -8.28
N ILE A 332 -14.38 -12.54 -7.00
CA ILE A 332 -15.20 -13.35 -6.07
C ILE A 332 -16.22 -12.44 -5.35
N SER A 333 -17.35 -13.01 -4.92
CA SER A 333 -18.31 -12.32 -4.06
C SER A 333 -17.65 -11.81 -2.77
N SER A 334 -18.16 -10.72 -2.19
CA SER A 334 -17.51 -10.12 -1.01
C SER A 334 -17.45 -11.05 0.19
N SER A 335 -18.54 -11.75 0.51
CA SER A 335 -18.61 -12.57 1.71
C SER A 335 -17.66 -13.76 1.66
N THR A 336 -17.59 -14.45 0.52
CA THR A 336 -16.64 -15.56 0.33
C THR A 336 -15.20 -15.04 0.33
N GLY A 337 -14.96 -13.90 -0.30
CA GLY A 337 -13.63 -13.29 -0.33
C GLY A 337 -13.11 -12.87 1.04
N GLU A 338 -13.97 -12.33 1.91
CA GLU A 338 -13.63 -11.98 3.30
C GLU A 338 -13.21 -13.21 4.11
N ILE A 339 -13.95 -14.33 4.01
CA ILE A 339 -13.59 -15.59 4.69
C ILE A 339 -12.23 -16.11 4.21
N VAL A 340 -11.95 -16.03 2.90
CA VAL A 340 -10.65 -16.42 2.35
C VAL A 340 -9.53 -15.56 2.95
N PHE A 341 -9.74 -14.25 3.13
CA PHE A 341 -8.77 -13.38 3.80
C PHE A 341 -8.54 -13.79 5.26
N ASP A 342 -9.60 -14.06 6.01
CA ASP A 342 -9.50 -14.48 7.41
C ASP A 342 -8.69 -15.79 7.53
N ILE A 343 -8.92 -16.75 6.62
CA ILE A 343 -8.15 -18.01 6.55
C ILE A 343 -6.67 -17.74 6.20
N LEU A 344 -6.40 -16.82 5.27
CA LEU A 344 -5.02 -16.47 4.91
C LEU A 344 -4.28 -15.83 6.10
N VAL A 345 -4.93 -14.94 6.85
CA VAL A 345 -4.37 -14.31 8.04
C VAL A 345 -4.10 -15.33 9.15
N LEU A 346 -5.07 -16.21 9.42
CA LEU A 346 -4.90 -17.31 10.37
C LEU A 346 -3.74 -18.24 9.94
N GLY A 347 -3.66 -18.56 8.65
CA GLY A 347 -2.65 -19.45 8.07
C GLY A 347 -1.23 -18.88 8.19
N ILE A 348 -1.04 -17.59 7.91
CA ILE A 348 0.28 -16.97 8.10
C ILE A 348 0.65 -16.89 9.58
N GLY A 349 -0.31 -16.53 10.45
CA GLY A 349 -0.11 -16.57 11.90
C GLY A 349 0.31 -17.96 12.37
N PHE A 350 -0.37 -19.01 11.93
CA PHE A 350 -0.03 -20.41 12.22
C PHE A 350 1.41 -20.73 11.84
N LEU A 351 1.82 -20.43 10.60
CA LEU A 351 3.18 -20.68 10.15
C LEU A 351 4.21 -19.94 11.01
N THR A 352 3.97 -18.66 11.33
CA THR A 352 4.84 -17.87 12.23
C THR A 352 4.99 -18.57 13.59
N GLY A 353 3.88 -18.98 14.19
CA GLY A 353 3.86 -19.63 15.51
C GLY A 353 4.61 -20.96 15.56
N THR A 354 4.62 -21.73 14.47
CA THR A 354 5.34 -23.02 14.43
C THR A 354 6.87 -22.87 14.51
N GLY A 355 7.43 -21.70 14.16
CA GLY A 355 8.88 -21.46 14.16
C GLY A 355 9.49 -21.35 15.57
N PHE A 356 8.78 -20.72 16.52
CA PHE A 356 9.31 -20.38 17.85
C PHE A 356 9.73 -21.61 18.68
N PRO A 357 8.89 -22.64 18.88
CA PRO A 357 9.27 -23.77 19.73
C PRO A 357 10.48 -24.54 19.17
N MET A 358 10.66 -24.54 17.85
CA MET A 358 11.79 -25.21 17.19
C MET A 358 13.11 -24.48 17.44
N ALA A 359 13.11 -23.15 17.34
CA ALA A 359 14.28 -22.34 17.65
C ALA A 359 14.64 -22.45 19.15
N ILE A 360 13.65 -22.41 20.05
CA ILE A 360 13.88 -22.60 21.49
C ILE A 360 14.56 -23.95 21.77
N ARG A 361 14.06 -25.04 21.17
CA ARG A 361 14.69 -26.38 21.33
C ARG A 361 16.15 -26.41 20.88
N ASN A 362 16.56 -25.63 19.87
CA ASN A 362 17.96 -25.56 19.46
C ASN A 362 18.84 -24.89 20.52
N PHE A 363 18.39 -23.77 21.07
CA PHE A 363 19.12 -23.04 22.10
C PHE A 363 19.25 -23.83 23.40
N LEU A 364 18.18 -24.50 23.82
CA LEU A 364 18.21 -25.35 25.01
C LEU A 364 19.17 -26.55 24.83
N LYS A 365 19.26 -27.12 23.63
CA LYS A 365 20.24 -28.18 23.30
C LYS A 365 21.69 -27.70 23.35
N ILE A 366 21.93 -26.39 23.19
CA ILE A 366 23.26 -25.77 23.29
C ILE A 366 23.60 -25.43 24.76
N GLY A 367 22.68 -25.66 25.70
CA GLY A 367 22.90 -25.42 27.14
C GLY A 367 22.65 -23.98 27.59
N ILE A 368 21.99 -23.16 26.77
CA ILE A 368 21.63 -21.78 27.15
C ILE A 368 20.42 -21.82 28.09
N SER A 369 20.43 -20.97 29.13
CA SER A 369 19.32 -20.93 30.09
C SER A 369 17.98 -20.58 29.42
N PRO A 370 16.84 -21.11 29.92
CA PRO A 370 15.54 -20.87 29.30
C PRO A 370 15.16 -19.39 29.21
N GLY A 371 15.45 -18.60 30.26
CA GLY A 371 15.13 -17.17 30.29
C GLY A 371 15.91 -16.37 29.23
N ILE A 372 17.22 -16.61 29.10
CA ILE A 372 18.05 -15.96 28.08
C ILE A 372 17.63 -16.41 26.68
N THR A 373 17.31 -17.69 26.51
CA THR A 373 16.82 -18.24 25.24
C THR A 373 15.53 -17.55 24.79
N ALA A 374 14.55 -17.43 25.68
CA ALA A 374 13.30 -16.75 25.39
C ALA A 374 13.55 -15.28 25.00
N GLY A 375 14.36 -14.56 25.79
CA GLY A 375 14.67 -13.15 25.51
C GLY A 375 15.37 -12.92 24.17
N ILE A 376 16.34 -13.76 23.78
CA ILE A 376 17.04 -13.63 22.50
C ILE A 376 16.10 -13.91 21.32
N ILE A 377 15.28 -14.95 21.42
CA ILE A 377 14.37 -15.34 20.33
C ILE A 377 13.25 -14.31 20.16
N ASP A 378 12.69 -13.83 21.27
CA ASP A 378 11.67 -12.79 21.26
C ASP A 378 12.21 -11.47 20.70
N ALA A 379 13.41 -11.05 21.12
CA ALA A 379 14.07 -9.87 20.57
C ALA A 379 14.35 -10.00 19.06
N ALA A 380 14.74 -11.18 18.59
CA ALA A 380 14.98 -11.42 17.17
C ALA A 380 13.68 -11.30 16.34
N ASP A 381 12.57 -11.85 16.84
CA ASP A 381 11.27 -11.72 16.18
C ASP A 381 10.79 -10.27 16.16
N HIS A 382 10.80 -9.58 17.30
CA HIS A 382 10.37 -8.19 17.39
C HIS A 382 11.24 -7.24 16.56
N LEU A 383 12.55 -7.46 16.50
CA LEU A 383 13.44 -6.70 15.61
C LEU A 383 13.06 -6.94 14.14
N GLY A 384 12.85 -8.21 13.76
CA GLY A 384 12.42 -8.60 12.42
C GLY A 384 11.09 -7.96 12.04
N ALA A 385 10.10 -8.08 12.91
CA ALA A 385 8.77 -7.52 12.74
C ALA A 385 8.80 -5.97 12.72
N SER A 386 9.56 -5.31 13.58
CA SER A 386 9.67 -3.84 13.57
C SER A 386 10.25 -3.33 12.26
N ILE A 387 11.32 -3.97 11.76
CA ILE A 387 11.95 -3.61 10.49
C ILE A 387 10.99 -3.94 9.33
N GLY A 388 10.34 -5.11 9.35
CA GLY A 388 9.36 -5.53 8.36
C GLY A 388 8.20 -4.56 8.25
N ALA A 389 7.60 -4.18 9.39
CA ALA A 389 6.47 -3.27 9.47
C ALA A 389 6.82 -1.88 8.91
N GLY A 390 7.93 -1.30 9.37
CA GLY A 390 8.37 0.02 8.95
C GLY A 390 8.74 0.06 7.47
N ILE A 391 9.58 -0.87 7.01
CA ILE A 391 10.13 -0.85 5.65
C ILE A 391 9.11 -1.32 4.60
N THR A 392 8.29 -2.33 4.90
CA THR A 392 7.36 -2.89 3.92
C THR A 392 6.25 -1.91 3.58
N GLY A 393 5.58 -1.36 4.60
CA GLY A 393 4.47 -0.43 4.39
C GLY A 393 4.92 0.93 3.83
N ALA A 394 6.02 1.49 4.34
CA ALA A 394 6.45 2.83 3.96
C ALA A 394 7.26 2.88 2.65
N LEU A 395 8.04 1.83 2.35
CA LEU A 395 9.05 1.88 1.27
C LEU A 395 8.89 0.76 0.24
N LEU A 396 8.87 -0.51 0.64
CA LEU A 396 8.89 -1.61 -0.33
C LEU A 396 7.59 -1.70 -1.13
N LEU A 397 6.44 -1.61 -0.46
CA LEU A 397 5.13 -1.70 -1.12
C LEU A 397 4.90 -0.60 -2.17
N PRO A 398 5.12 0.71 -1.90
CA PRO A 398 4.89 1.74 -2.89
C PRO A 398 5.93 1.73 -4.01
N ILE A 399 7.19 1.44 -3.70
CA ILE A 399 8.30 1.53 -4.67
C ILE A 399 8.35 0.29 -5.57
N LEU A 400 8.25 -0.90 -4.99
CA LEU A 400 8.42 -2.16 -5.70
C LEU A 400 7.08 -2.79 -6.12
N GLY A 401 5.98 -2.47 -5.43
CA GLY A 401 4.68 -3.06 -5.64
C GLY A 401 4.54 -4.47 -5.04
N ILE A 402 3.29 -4.93 -4.91
CA ILE A 402 2.95 -6.17 -4.20
C ILE A 402 3.76 -7.38 -4.72
N PHE A 403 3.89 -7.51 -6.04
CA PHE A 403 4.54 -8.66 -6.66
C PHE A 403 6.03 -8.76 -6.29
N ASN A 404 6.77 -7.67 -6.40
CA ASN A 404 8.21 -7.68 -6.11
C ASN A 404 8.47 -7.83 -4.61
N VAL A 405 7.62 -7.26 -3.75
CA VAL A 405 7.69 -7.51 -2.30
C VAL A 405 7.44 -8.99 -1.98
N THR A 406 6.46 -9.62 -2.64
CA THR A 406 6.19 -11.05 -2.52
C THR A 406 7.43 -11.88 -2.89
N ILE A 407 8.09 -11.57 -4.02
CA ILE A 407 9.32 -12.25 -4.43
C ILE A 407 10.44 -12.03 -3.41
N PHE A 408 10.59 -10.82 -2.89
CA PHE A 408 11.62 -10.52 -1.89
C PHE A 408 11.43 -11.33 -0.60
N ILE A 409 10.20 -11.43 -0.09
CA ILE A 409 9.88 -12.25 1.09
C ILE A 409 10.16 -13.74 0.82
N ILE A 410 9.78 -14.24 -0.35
CA ILE A 410 10.12 -15.61 -0.78
C ILE A 410 11.63 -15.83 -0.78
N ALA A 411 12.40 -14.88 -1.34
CA ALA A 411 13.85 -14.96 -1.38
C ALA A 411 14.49 -14.97 0.01
N LEU A 412 13.97 -14.18 0.96
CA LEU A 412 14.43 -14.19 2.35
C LEU A 412 14.19 -15.54 3.03
N ASN A 413 13.01 -16.14 2.83
CA ASN A 413 12.71 -17.46 3.41
C ASN A 413 13.56 -18.57 2.76
N ILE A 414 13.77 -18.53 1.44
CA ILE A 414 14.68 -19.44 0.74
C ILE A 414 16.11 -19.27 1.26
N PHE A 415 16.56 -18.04 1.47
CA PHE A 415 17.86 -17.74 2.05
C PHE A 415 18.03 -18.39 3.44
N ALA A 416 17.01 -18.31 4.31
CA ALA A 416 17.04 -18.99 5.61
C ALA A 416 17.19 -20.52 5.46
N ILE A 417 16.53 -21.14 4.47
CA ILE A 417 16.67 -22.59 4.19
C ILE A 417 18.12 -22.92 3.82
N PHE A 418 18.77 -22.11 2.99
CA PHE A 418 20.16 -22.34 2.59
C PHE A 418 21.13 -22.31 3.77
N LEU A 419 20.95 -21.39 4.73
CA LEU A 419 21.78 -21.37 5.94
C LEU A 419 21.70 -22.69 6.71
N TRP A 420 20.51 -23.28 6.77
CA TRP A 420 20.28 -24.57 7.40
C TRP A 420 20.86 -25.75 6.62
N ILE A 421 20.85 -25.70 5.29
CA ILE A 421 21.47 -26.73 4.44
C ILE A 421 22.99 -26.74 4.66
N ILE A 422 23.63 -25.57 4.69
CA ILE A 422 25.09 -25.44 4.92
C ILE A 422 25.48 -25.96 6.31
N GLU A 423 24.67 -25.66 7.33
CA GLU A 423 24.81 -26.22 8.68
C GLU A 423 24.66 -27.75 8.69
N GLY A 424 23.77 -28.32 7.88
CA GLY A 424 23.61 -29.77 7.74
C GLY A 424 24.81 -30.45 7.06
N LEU A 425 25.31 -29.87 5.97
CA LEU A 425 26.43 -30.42 5.20
C LEU A 425 27.75 -30.43 5.98
N THR A 426 27.99 -29.41 6.80
CA THR A 426 29.20 -29.31 7.64
C THR A 426 29.25 -30.32 8.78
N ARG A 427 28.12 -30.89 9.22
CA ARG A 427 28.08 -31.96 10.23
C ARG A 427 28.42 -33.35 9.71
N HIS A 428 28.33 -33.58 8.40
CA HIS A 428 28.66 -34.89 7.81
C HIS A 428 30.15 -35.02 7.45
N GLN A 429 30.93 -33.94 7.60
CA GLN A 429 32.36 -33.89 7.25
C GLN A 429 33.30 -33.85 8.47
N GLY A 430 32.76 -33.89 9.70
CA GLY A 430 33.52 -33.97 10.94
C GLY A 430 32.80 -34.88 11.91
#